data_AF-A0A7V6MVC6-F1
#
_entry.id   AF-A0A7V6MVC6-F1
#
_cell.length_a   1.000
_cell.length_b   1.000
_cell.length_c   1.000
_cell.angle_alpha   90.00
_cell.angle_beta   90.00
_cell.angle_gamma   90.00
#
_symmetry.space_group_name_H-M   'P 1'
#
loop_
_entity.id
_entity.type
_entity.pdbx_description
1 polymer ?
#
loop_
_entity_poly.entity_id
_entity_poly.type
_entity_poly.pdbx_seq_one_letter_code
_entity_poly.pdbx_strand_id
1 'polypeptide(L)' 'MKKNKYKVAILPNNLEILVDENTSLKEIFTENGVNFEFPCGGMGVCKQCKVKIIKKNGQEIERLACRYKVKEDLTVEIPV' A
#
# COMPACT_ATOMS: atom_id res chain seq x y z
N MET A 1 19.08 -0.84 -16.89
CA MET A 1 17.65 -0.68 -16.57
C MET A 1 17.56 0.17 -15.31
N LYS A 2 17.08 1.42 -15.38
CA LYS A 2 16.88 2.26 -14.20
C LYS A 2 15.57 1.83 -13.55
N LYS A 3 15.64 1.18 -12.39
CA LYS A 3 14.46 0.95 -11.56
C LYS A 3 14.24 2.21 -10.75
N ASN A 4 13.15 2.93 -11.02
CA ASN A 4 12.74 4.01 -10.12
C ASN A 4 12.25 3.36 -8.82
N LYS A 5 12.69 3.89 -7.68
CA LYS A 5 12.21 3.45 -6.36
C LYS A 5 11.35 4.55 -5.76
N TYR A 6 10.27 4.14 -5.12
CA TYR A 6 9.32 5.03 -4.45
C TYR A 6 9.24 4.67 -2.98
N LYS A 7 9.07 5.70 -2.15
CA LYS A 7 8.90 5.55 -0.71
C LYS A 7 7.41 5.36 -0.39
N VAL A 8 7.12 4.27 0.31
CA VAL A 8 5.78 3.93 0.79
C VAL A 8 5.80 3.92 2.31
N ALA A 9 5.14 4.88 2.92
CA ALA A 9 4.94 4.90 4.38
C ALA A 9 3.63 4.19 4.72
N ILE A 10 3.59 3.42 5.81
CA ILE A 10 2.42 2.65 6.25
C ILE A 10 2.09 3.06 7.69
N LEU A 11 0.88 3.57 7.88
CA LEU A 11 0.33 3.97 9.17
C LEU A 11 -0.83 3.05 9.58
N PRO A 12 -1.10 2.85 10.89
CA PRO A 12 -0.39 3.42 12.04
C PRO A 12 0.94 2.71 12.39
N ASN A 13 1.33 1.68 11.64
CA ASN A 13 2.54 0.89 11.92
C ASN A 13 3.86 1.68 11.81
N ASN A 14 3.81 2.92 11.33
CA ASN A 14 4.95 3.81 11.13
C ASN A 14 6.11 3.14 10.37
N LEU A 15 5.76 2.29 9.39
CA LEU A 15 6.70 1.56 8.55
C LEU A 15 7.00 2.36 7.30
N GLU A 16 8.26 2.51 6.93
CA GLU A 16 8.67 3.21 5.70
C GLU A 16 9.48 2.26 4.81
N ILE A 17 8.97 2.00 3.62
CA ILE A 17 9.49 0.95 2.74
C ILE A 17 9.84 1.56 1.39
N LEU A 18 11.01 1.22 0.87
CA LEU A 18 11.48 1.62 -0.46
C LEU A 18 11.23 0.48 -1.45
N VAL A 19 10.35 0.72 -2.41
CA VAL A 19 9.86 -0.30 -3.35
C VAL A 19 10.16 0.13 -4.77
N ASP A 20 10.32 -0.82 -5.68
CA ASP A 20 10.50 -0.51 -7.09
C ASP A 20 9.19 0.05 -7.69
N GLU A 21 9.29 0.76 -8.82
CA GLU A 21 8.11 1.17 -9.55
C GLU A 21 7.27 -0.04 -9.97
N ASN A 22 5.94 0.14 -9.97
CA ASN A 22 4.96 -0.90 -10.26
C ASN A 22 4.87 -2.04 -9.22
N THR A 23 5.55 -1.95 -8.08
CA THR A 23 5.32 -2.89 -6.97
C THR A 23 3.89 -2.75 -6.43
N SER A 24 3.23 -3.88 -6.18
CA SER A 24 1.85 -3.91 -5.65
C SER A 24 1.84 -3.69 -4.13
N LEU A 25 0.89 -2.89 -3.61
CA LEU A 25 0.76 -2.73 -2.15
C LEU A 25 0.58 -4.05 -1.42
N LYS A 26 -0.13 -5.02 -2.02
CA LYS A 26 -0.26 -6.39 -1.46
C LYS A 26 1.09 -7.06 -1.20
N GLU A 27 2.00 -7.00 -2.17
CA GLU A 27 3.34 -7.57 -2.03
C GLU A 27 4.09 -6.87 -0.91
N ILE A 28 4.04 -5.54 -0.88
CA ILE A 28 4.68 -4.71 0.15
C ILE A 28 4.18 -5.09 1.54
N PHE A 29 2.87 -5.19 1.73
CA PHE A 29 2.29 -5.60 3.00
C PHE A 29 2.71 -7.02 3.41
N THR A 30 2.71 -7.96 2.46
CA THR A 30 3.06 -9.36 2.72
C THR A 30 4.55 -9.53 3.04
N GLU A 31 5.43 -8.92 2.23
CA GLU A 31 6.89 -9.00 2.41
C GLU A 31 7.36 -8.29 3.69
N ASN A 32 6.70 -7.20 4.07
CA ASN A 32 7.06 -6.44 5.27
C ASN A 32 6.32 -6.93 6.52
N GLY A 33 5.56 -8.03 6.41
CA GLY A 33 4.83 -8.60 7.54
C GLY A 33 3.86 -7.61 8.18
N VAL A 34 3.30 -6.70 7.39
CA VAL A 34 2.30 -5.76 7.88
C VAL A 34 1.11 -6.59 8.32
N ASN A 35 0.63 -6.30 9.53
CA ASN A 35 -0.45 -7.01 10.20
C ASN A 35 -1.80 -6.71 9.52
N PHE A 36 -1.88 -7.02 8.24
CA PHE A 36 -2.97 -6.75 7.34
C PHE A 36 -3.33 -8.07 6.68
N GLU A 37 -4.21 -8.80 7.34
CA GLU A 37 -4.67 -10.06 6.83
C GLU A 37 -5.55 -9.81 5.60
N PHE A 38 -5.32 -10.61 4.56
CA PHE A 38 -6.16 -10.64 3.38
C PHE A 38 -7.03 -11.89 3.44
N PRO A 39 -8.08 -11.95 4.29
CA PRO A 39 -8.87 -13.18 4.45
C PRO A 39 -9.58 -13.57 3.15
N CYS A 40 -9.87 -12.60 2.27
CA CYS A 40 -10.40 -12.87 0.93
C CYS A 40 -9.33 -13.12 -0.15
N GLY A 41 -8.05 -13.34 0.20
CA GLY A 41 -6.95 -13.65 -0.73
C GLY A 41 -6.58 -12.53 -1.73
N GLY A 42 -7.25 -11.38 -1.66
CA GLY A 42 -7.15 -10.30 -2.66
C GLY A 42 -8.28 -10.26 -3.68
N MET A 43 -9.36 -11.02 -3.49
CA MET A 43 -10.55 -11.00 -4.38
C MET A 43 -11.33 -9.66 -4.33
N GLY A 44 -11.13 -8.82 -3.30
CA GLY A 44 -11.83 -7.54 -3.16
C GLY A 44 -13.29 -7.66 -2.71
N VAL A 45 -13.75 -8.87 -2.39
CA VAL A 45 -15.12 -9.13 -1.90
C VAL A 45 -15.28 -8.75 -0.42
N CYS A 46 -14.22 -8.91 0.37
CA CYS A 46 -14.26 -8.62 1.80
C CYS A 46 -14.26 -7.12 2.12
N LYS A 47 -13.77 -6.27 1.19
CA LYS A 47 -13.57 -4.81 1.37
C LYS A 47 -12.74 -4.40 2.61
N GLN A 48 -12.20 -5.37 3.36
CA GLN A 48 -11.30 -5.15 4.50
C GLN A 48 -9.93 -4.67 4.05
N CYS A 49 -9.53 -4.98 2.80
CA CYS A 49 -8.27 -4.50 2.25
C CYS A 49 -8.30 -3.01 1.82
N LYS A 50 -9.28 -2.24 2.30
CA LYS A 50 -9.45 -0.84 1.98
C LYS A 50 -8.49 -0.03 2.83
N VAL A 51 -7.64 0.73 2.16
CA VAL A 51 -6.63 1.60 2.76
C VAL A 51 -6.80 3.00 2.22
N LYS A 52 -6.39 3.98 3.01
CA LYS A 52 -6.35 5.38 2.59
C LYS A 52 -4.95 5.66 2.05
N ILE A 53 -4.87 6.13 0.82
CA ILE A 53 -3.62 6.49 0.16
C ILE A 53 -3.52 8.00 0.14
N ILE A 54 -2.51 8.52 0.82
CA ILE A 54 -2.16 9.92 0.92
C ILE A 54 -1.02 10.16 -0.06
N LYS A 55 -1.32 10.83 -1.16
CA LYS A 55 -0.33 11.21 -2.16
C LYS A 55 0.51 12.38 -1.67
N LYS A 56 1.70 12.54 -2.26
CA LYS A 56 2.60 13.66 -1.97
C LYS A 56 1.99 15.05 -2.21
N ASN A 57 0.98 15.15 -3.07
CA ASN A 57 0.24 16.38 -3.33
C ASN A 57 -0.85 16.69 -2.27
N GLY A 58 -0.94 15.92 -1.20
CA GLY A 58 -1.96 16.06 -0.15
C GLY A 58 -3.32 15.46 -0.51
N GLN A 59 -3.48 14.79 -1.66
CA GLN A 59 -4.71 14.07 -1.96
C GLN A 59 -4.78 12.75 -1.19
N GLU A 60 -5.84 12.60 -0.42
CA GLU A 60 -6.20 11.36 0.26
C GLU A 60 -7.27 10.63 -0.57
N ILE A 61 -6.98 9.41 -0.99
CA ILE A 61 -7.93 8.56 -1.72
C ILE A 61 -8.08 7.20 -1.05
N GLU A 62 -9.30 6.73 -0.88
CA GLU A 62 -9.55 5.36 -0.42
C GLU A 62 -9.47 4.39 -1.60
N ARG A 63 -8.61 3.37 -1.51
CA ARG A 63 -8.46 2.33 -2.52
C ARG A 63 -8.21 0.97 -1.88
N LEU A 64 -8.46 -0.09 -2.65
CA LEU A 64 -8.16 -1.45 -2.22
C LEU A 64 -6.67 -1.72 -2.44
N ALA A 65 -5.94 -1.97 -1.36
CA ALA A 65 -4.53 -2.33 -1.37
C ALA A 65 -4.21 -3.48 -2.33
N CYS A 66 -5.13 -4.46 -2.46
CA CYS A 66 -4.92 -5.64 -3.28
C CYS A 66 -4.84 -5.38 -4.79
N ARG A 67 -5.29 -4.22 -5.28
CA ARG A 67 -5.26 -3.86 -6.72
C ARG A 67 -4.43 -2.60 -7.01
N TYR A 68 -3.85 -1.98 -5.99
CA TYR A 68 -3.12 -0.74 -6.15
C TYR A 68 -1.63 -1.00 -6.40
N LYS A 69 -1.06 -0.26 -7.35
CA LYS A 69 0.36 -0.31 -7.72
C LYS A 69 1.02 1.03 -7.44
N VAL A 70 2.21 0.97 -6.84
CA VAL A 70 2.99 2.15 -6.48
C VAL A 70 3.69 2.70 -7.72
N LYS A 71 3.49 3.98 -7.99
CA LYS A 71 4.12 4.70 -9.12
C LYS A 71 4.71 6.05 -8.71
N GLU A 72 4.59 6.40 -7.44
CA GLU A 72 5.01 7.67 -6.84
C GLU A 72 5.16 7.47 -5.32
N ASP A 73 5.82 8.40 -4.65
CA ASP A 73 5.88 8.40 -3.18
C ASP A 73 4.50 8.65 -2.59
N LEU A 74 4.07 7.78 -1.67
CA LEU A 74 2.75 7.84 -1.07
C LEU A 74 2.76 7.23 0.33
N THR A 75 1.84 7.70 1.16
CA THR A 75 1.60 7.14 2.49
C THR A 75 0.30 6.35 2.46
N VAL A 76 0.31 5.16 3.02
CA VAL A 76 -0.84 4.28 3.13
C VAL A 76 -1.25 4.18 4.58
N GLU A 77 -2.43 4.66 4.88
CA GLU A 77 -3.02 4.56 6.21
C GLU A 77 -4.05 3.43 6.22
N ILE A 78 -3.82 2.48 7.12
CA ILE A 78 -4.68 1.34 7.37
C ILE A 78 -5.68 1.76 8.45
N PRO A 79 -6.99 1.80 8.13
CA PRO A 79 -8.00 1.99 9.16
C PRO A 79 -8.00 0.76 10.09
N VAL A 80 -7.73 0.99 11.38
CA VAL A 80 -7.81 -0.02 12.45
C VAL A 80 -9.25 -0.28 12.89
#